data_AF-A0A0U2UHE5-F1
#
_entry.id   AF-A0A0U2UHE5-F1
#
_cell.length_a   1.000
_cell.length_b   1.000
_cell.length_c   1.000
_cell.angle_alpha   90.00
_cell.angle_beta   90.00
_cell.angle_gamma   90.00
#
_symmetry.space_group_name_H-M   'P 1'
#
loop_
_entity.id
_entity.type
_entity.pdbx_description
1 polymer ?
#
loop_
_entity_poly.entity_id
_entity_poly.type
_entity_poly.pdbx_seq_one_letter_code
_entity_poly.pdbx_strand_id
1 'polypeptide(L)'
;MPTLLFIAALVALLIFIGWERRRAASGSVTPLPRTALKNGWRARPLRRWKFSAALGILLGVMAVVQWVQPTSPPFTGRLSPVMTFFHAQFGIHGVSYFWAAFAAAMLLIAAFQFRSDGD
;
A
#
# COMPACT_ATOMS: atom_id res chain seq x y z
N MET A 1 20.57 6.03 -3.38
CA MET A 1 19.37 5.41 -3.99
C MET A 1 19.18 3.96 -3.53
N PRO A 2 20.08 3.00 -3.81
CA PRO A 2 19.90 1.61 -3.35
C PRO A 2 19.96 1.44 -1.83
N THR A 3 20.74 2.28 -1.15
CA THR A 3 20.88 2.28 0.32
C THR A 3 19.61 2.67 1.06
N LEU A 4 18.86 3.67 0.58
CA LEU A 4 17.60 4.07 1.22
C LEU A 4 16.51 3.01 1.06
N LEU A 5 16.44 2.36 -0.11
CA LEU A 5 15.57 1.22 -0.35
C LEU A 5 15.91 0.03 0.55
N PHE A 6 17.20 -0.27 0.72
CA PHE A 6 17.67 -1.32 1.62
C PHE A 6 17.27 -1.04 3.08
N ILE A 7 17.47 0.20 3.55
CA ILE A 7 17.08 0.61 4.90
C ILE A 7 15.56 0.51 5.08
N ALA A 8 14.77 0.97 4.12
CA ALA A 8 13.30 0.87 4.19
C ALA A 8 12.81 -0.58 4.23
N ALA A 9 13.40 -1.46 3.41
CA ALA A 9 13.09 -2.89 3.42
C ALA A 9 13.48 -3.56 4.75
N LEU A 10 14.64 -3.18 5.31
CA LEU A 10 15.10 -3.66 6.62
C LEU A 10 14.14 -3.25 7.73
N VAL A 11 13.69 -1.99 7.74
CA VAL A 11 12.72 -1.48 8.72
C VAL A 11 11.37 -2.20 8.58
N ALA A 12 10.87 -2.40 7.35
CA ALA A 12 9.64 -3.15 7.12
C ALA A 12 9.74 -4.60 7.61
N LEU A 13 10.88 -5.26 7.38
CA LEU A 13 11.16 -6.61 7.88
C LEU A 13 11.17 -6.66 9.40
N LEU A 14 11.83 -5.70 10.07
CA LEU A 14 11.88 -5.63 11.53
C LEU A 14 10.50 -5.39 12.15
N ILE A 15 9.68 -4.52 11.53
CA ILE A 15 8.29 -4.31 11.94
C ILE A 15 7.49 -5.61 11.79
N PHE A 16 7.65 -6.32 10.68
CA PHE A 16 6.98 -7.60 10.44
C PHE A 16 7.37 -8.67 11.48
N ILE A 17 8.66 -8.82 11.77
CA ILE A 17 9.15 -9.74 12.80
C ILE A 17 8.60 -9.37 14.18
N GLY A 18 8.60 -8.08 14.52
CA GLY A 18 8.07 -7.58 15.79
C GLY A 18 6.56 -7.77 15.92
N TRP A 19 5.82 -7.70 14.82
CA TRP A 19 4.39 -7.99 14.76
C TRP A 19 4.12 -9.50 14.90
N GLU A 20 4.86 -10.35 14.19
CA GLU A 20 4.69 -11.80 14.23
C GLU A 20 5.05 -12.38 15.61
N ARG A 21 6.13 -11.88 16.25
CA ARG A 21 6.46 -12.25 17.64
C ARG A 21 5.33 -11.88 18.61
N ARG A 22 4.75 -10.69 18.48
CA ARG A 22 3.61 -10.26 19.31
C ARG A 22 2.38 -11.13 19.07
N ARG A 23 2.12 -11.51 17.81
CA ARG A 23 1.02 -12.41 17.44
C ARG A 23 1.18 -13.83 17.98
N ALA A 24 2.41 -14.35 17.98
CA ALA A 24 2.73 -15.65 18.54
C ALA A 24 2.59 -15.66 20.07
N ALA A 25 3.04 -14.59 20.75
CA ALA A 25 2.96 -14.46 22.20
C ALA A 25 1.52 -14.29 22.73
N SER A 26 0.61 -13.72 21.93
CA SER A 26 -0.78 -13.48 22.33
C SER A 26 -1.69 -14.71 22.29
N GLY A 27 -1.15 -15.92 22.06
CA GLY A 27 -1.90 -17.19 22.14
C GLY A 27 -2.98 -17.37 21.07
N SER A 28 -3.15 -16.40 20.17
CA SER A 28 -4.14 -16.41 19.07
C SER A 28 -3.84 -17.42 17.95
N VAL A 29 -2.76 -18.18 18.08
CA VAL A 29 -2.31 -19.19 17.11
C VAL A 29 -2.84 -20.56 17.54
N THR A 30 -4.08 -20.85 17.15
CA THR A 30 -4.59 -22.23 17.19
C THR A 30 -3.78 -23.09 16.22
N PRO A 31 -3.19 -24.21 16.66
CA PRO A 31 -2.48 -25.12 15.76
C PRO A 31 -3.43 -25.56 14.64
N LEU A 32 -3.01 -25.43 13.38
CA LEU A 32 -3.85 -25.78 12.25
C LEU A 32 -4.25 -27.26 12.36
N PRO A 33 -5.56 -27.59 12.39
CA PRO A 33 -5.97 -28.99 12.39
C PRO A 33 -5.49 -29.65 11.09
N ARG A 34 -4.99 -30.89 11.19
CA ARG A 34 -4.43 -31.66 10.05
C ARG A 34 -5.40 -31.77 8.86
N THR A 35 -6.71 -31.64 9.10
CA THR A 35 -7.75 -31.59 8.06
C THR A 35 -7.69 -30.32 7.21
N ALA A 36 -7.31 -29.17 7.77
CA ALA A 36 -7.13 -27.92 7.03
C ALA A 36 -5.89 -27.95 6.13
N LEU A 37 -4.84 -28.69 6.53
CA LEU A 37 -3.66 -28.96 5.69
C LEU A 37 -4.00 -29.85 4.48
N LYS A 38 -4.88 -30.85 4.67
CA LYS A 38 -5.35 -31.74 3.60
C LYS A 38 -6.23 -31.05 2.55
N ASN A 39 -6.99 -30.04 2.96
CA ASN A 39 -7.93 -29.33 2.09
C ASN A 39 -7.30 -28.14 1.34
N GLY A 40 -5.99 -27.93 1.48
CA GLY A 40 -5.27 -26.83 0.85
C GLY A 40 -5.53 -25.47 1.52
N TRP A 41 -4.70 -24.49 1.15
CA TRP A 41 -4.79 -23.14 1.67
C TRP A 41 -6.03 -22.44 1.09
N ARG A 42 -7.13 -22.38 1.84
CA ARG A 42 -8.23 -21.46 1.50
C ARG A 42 -7.83 -20.06 1.94
N ALA A 43 -7.59 -19.17 0.98
CA ALA A 43 -7.40 -17.75 1.26
C ALA A 43 -8.60 -17.25 2.07
N ARG A 44 -8.35 -16.78 3.30
CA ARG A 44 -9.39 -16.12 4.07
C ARG A 44 -9.86 -14.90 3.29
N PRO A 45 -11.18 -14.60 3.24
CA PRO A 45 -11.66 -13.40 2.58
C PRO A 45 -10.97 -12.20 3.23
N LEU A 46 -10.11 -11.53 2.47
CA LEU A 46 -9.47 -10.31 2.93
C LEU A 46 -10.59 -9.27 3.08
N ARG A 47 -10.74 -8.69 4.28
CA ARG A 47 -11.69 -7.58 4.46
C ARG A 47 -11.31 -6.46 3.49
N ARG A 48 -12.31 -5.94 2.76
CA ARG A 48 -12.11 -5.00 1.64
C ARG A 48 -11.28 -3.78 2.07
N TRP A 49 -11.51 -3.28 3.29
CA TRP A 49 -10.79 -2.14 3.84
C TRP A 49 -9.27 -2.34 3.90
N LYS A 50 -8.80 -3.57 4.14
CA LYS A 50 -7.37 -3.88 4.21
C LYS A 50 -6.70 -3.70 2.85
N PHE A 51 -7.40 -4.10 1.79
CA PHE A 51 -6.91 -3.93 0.42
C PHE A 51 -6.85 -2.46 0.04
N SER A 52 -7.93 -1.70 0.28
CA SER A 52 -7.96 -0.26 0.00
C SER A 52 -6.91 0.51 0.81
N ALA A 53 -6.68 0.15 2.08
CA ALA A 53 -5.64 0.75 2.91
C ALA A 53 -4.25 0.45 2.36
N ALA A 54 -3.96 -0.82 2.03
CA ALA A 54 -2.67 -1.21 1.47
C ALA A 54 -2.38 -0.51 0.14
N LEU A 55 -3.39 -0.41 -0.73
CA LEU A 55 -3.28 0.32 -2.00
C LEU A 55 -3.04 1.82 -1.76
N GLY A 56 -3.77 2.44 -0.83
CA GLY A 56 -3.57 3.84 -0.46
C GLY A 56 -2.15 4.13 0.04
N ILE A 57 -1.60 3.25 0.88
CA ILE A 57 -0.21 3.36 1.35
C ILE A 57 0.78 3.24 0.18
N LEU A 58 0.59 2.27 -0.71
CA LEU A 58 1.46 2.07 -1.88
C LEU A 58 1.46 3.31 -2.78
N LEU A 59 0.28 3.88 -3.05
CA LEU A 59 0.13 5.11 -3.82
C LEU A 59 0.79 6.30 -3.12
N GLY A 60 0.71 6.37 -1.79
CA GLY A 60 1.39 7.39 -0.98
C GLY A 60 2.90 7.30 -1.12
N VAL A 61 3.46 6.09 -1.10
CA VAL A 61 4.88 5.86 -1.37
C VAL A 61 5.24 6.31 -2.79
N MET A 62 4.41 6.01 -3.80
CA MET A 62 4.63 6.51 -5.16
C MET A 62 4.62 8.05 -5.24
N ALA A 63 3.76 8.72 -4.48
CA ALA A 63 3.73 10.18 -4.40
C ALA A 63 5.04 10.73 -3.85
N VAL A 64 5.58 10.13 -2.78
CA VAL A 64 6.87 10.52 -2.20
C VAL A 64 8.02 10.25 -3.18
N VAL A 65 8.02 9.11 -3.86
CA VAL A 65 9.04 8.80 -4.88
C VAL A 65 9.02 9.84 -5.99
N GLN A 66 7.83 10.21 -6.49
CA GLN A 66 7.69 11.24 -7.53
C GLN A 66 8.03 12.65 -7.04
N TRP A 67 7.90 12.91 -5.74
CA TRP A 67 8.34 14.17 -5.16
C TRP A 67 9.87 14.29 -5.15
N VAL A 68 10.55 13.21 -4.72
CA VAL A 68 12.02 13.15 -4.63
C VAL A 68 12.68 13.00 -5.99
N GLN A 69 12.05 12.24 -6.90
CA GLN A 69 12.51 12.01 -8.27
C GLN A 69 11.37 12.22 -9.26
N PRO A 70 11.13 13.49 -9.63
CA PRO A 70 10.07 13.82 -10.56
C PRO A 70 10.31 13.16 -11.92
N THR A 71 9.29 12.48 -12.42
CA THR A 71 9.34 11.95 -13.79
C THR A 71 9.10 13.08 -14.78
N SER A 72 10.03 13.24 -15.71
CA SER A 72 9.92 14.21 -16.80
C SER A 72 9.19 13.60 -18.01
N PRO A 73 8.45 14.42 -18.79
CA PRO A 73 7.91 13.96 -20.07
C PRO A 73 9.03 13.55 -21.06
N PRO A 74 8.73 12.67 -22.04
CA PRO A 74 7.41 12.15 -22.39
C PRO A 74 6.92 11.02 -21.48
N PHE A 75 5.68 11.13 -21.01
CA PHE A 75 5.03 10.07 -20.23
C PHE A 75 4.52 8.96 -21.14
N THR A 76 4.67 7.69 -20.72
CA THR A 76 4.22 6.52 -21.47
C THR A 76 3.12 5.75 -20.72
N GLY A 77 2.28 5.01 -21.46
CA GLY A 77 1.24 4.16 -20.90
C GLY A 77 -0.14 4.80 -20.75
N ARG A 78 -1.08 4.07 -20.13
CA ARG A 78 -2.52 4.44 -20.07
C ARG A 78 -2.80 5.71 -19.26
N LEU A 79 -1.94 6.05 -18.30
CA LEU A 79 -2.07 7.22 -17.45
C LEU A 79 -1.31 8.45 -18.00
N SER A 80 -0.69 8.35 -19.18
CA SER A 80 0.08 9.45 -19.75
C SER A 80 -0.71 10.75 -19.95
N PRO A 81 -2.00 10.76 -20.34
CA PRO A 81 -2.74 12.01 -20.51
C PRO A 81 -2.96 12.72 -19.17
N VAL A 82 -3.23 11.94 -18.12
CA VAL A 82 -3.45 12.45 -16.76
C VAL A 82 -2.15 13.00 -16.19
N MET A 83 -1.04 12.27 -16.32
CA MET A 83 0.27 12.74 -15.88
C MET A 83 0.70 14.02 -16.62
N THR A 84 0.45 14.08 -17.92
CA THR A 84 0.72 15.28 -18.74
C THR A 84 -0.10 16.46 -18.26
N PHE A 85 -1.41 16.27 -18.00
CA PHE A 85 -2.28 17.32 -17.48
C PHE A 85 -1.78 17.86 -16.13
N PHE A 86 -1.47 16.99 -15.18
CA PHE A 86 -0.98 17.41 -13.86
C PHE A 86 0.39 18.08 -13.94
N HIS A 87 1.30 17.57 -14.77
CA HIS A 87 2.60 18.20 -14.99
C HIS A 87 2.45 19.59 -15.64
N ALA A 88 1.51 19.77 -16.56
CA ALA A 88 1.25 21.06 -17.20
C ALA A 88 0.67 22.11 -16.21
N GLN A 89 -0.20 21.68 -15.28
CA GLN A 89 -0.84 22.59 -14.32
C GLN A 89 0.03 22.92 -13.10
N PHE A 90 0.76 21.94 -12.59
CA PHE A 90 1.49 22.05 -11.31
C PHE A 90 3.01 21.92 -11.47
N GLY A 91 3.50 21.90 -12.72
CA GLY A 91 4.92 21.82 -13.04
C GLY A 91 5.54 20.47 -12.67
N ILE A 92 6.82 20.51 -12.32
CA ILE A 92 7.65 19.32 -12.09
C ILE A 92 7.07 18.36 -11.02
N HIS A 93 6.40 18.90 -10.00
CA HIS A 93 5.79 18.12 -8.92
C HIS A 93 4.31 17.77 -9.16
N GLY A 94 3.76 18.07 -10.33
CA GLY A 94 2.34 17.80 -10.60
C GLY A 94 1.98 16.32 -10.51
N VAL A 95 2.86 15.44 -11.01
CA VAL A 95 2.64 13.99 -10.95
C VAL A 95 2.64 13.48 -9.51
N SER A 96 3.46 14.04 -8.62
CA SER A 96 3.40 13.68 -7.19
C SER A 96 2.08 14.08 -6.52
N TYR A 97 1.51 15.24 -6.86
CA TYR A 97 0.21 15.65 -6.33
C TYR A 97 -0.93 14.73 -6.80
N PHE A 98 -0.88 14.27 -8.06
CA PHE A 98 -1.83 13.28 -8.56
C PHE A 98 -1.81 12.00 -7.71
N TRP A 99 -0.63 11.44 -7.46
CA TRP A 99 -0.50 10.23 -6.64
C TRP A 99 -0.89 10.47 -5.18
N ALA A 100 -0.57 11.63 -4.61
CA ALA A 100 -0.95 11.99 -3.25
C ALA A 100 -2.46 12.09 -3.08
N ALA A 101 -3.15 12.74 -4.03
CA ALA A 101 -4.61 12.84 -4.04
C ALA A 101 -5.25 11.44 -4.16
N PHE A 102 -4.71 10.58 -5.02
CA PHE A 102 -5.23 9.23 -5.21
C PHE A 102 -4.99 8.34 -3.98
N ALA A 103 -3.84 8.47 -3.33
CA ALA A 103 -3.54 7.83 -2.05
C ALA A 103 -4.54 8.26 -0.96
N ALA A 104 -4.79 9.56 -0.82
CA ALA A 104 -5.74 10.09 0.14
C ALA A 104 -7.16 9.55 -0.11
N ALA A 105 -7.62 9.54 -1.37
CA ALA A 105 -8.92 8.97 -1.74
C ALA A 105 -9.05 7.49 -1.36
N MET A 106 -8.02 6.68 -1.61
CA MET A 106 -8.02 5.25 -1.24
C MET A 106 -8.03 5.03 0.28
N LEU A 107 -7.30 5.84 1.04
CA LEU A 107 -7.31 5.78 2.50
C LEU A 107 -8.66 6.20 3.08
N LEU A 108 -9.32 7.21 2.50
CA LEU A 108 -10.67 7.59 2.89
C LEU A 108 -11.67 6.45 2.62
N ILE A 109 -11.61 5.82 1.44
CA ILE A 109 -12.44 4.65 1.12
C ILE A 109 -12.19 3.52 2.11
N ALA A 110 -10.93 3.27 2.46
CA ALA A 110 -10.59 2.25 3.45
C ALA A 110 -11.19 2.58 4.84
N ALA A 111 -11.18 3.85 5.26
CA ALA A 111 -11.79 4.28 6.50
C ALA A 111 -13.31 4.11 6.50
N PHE A 112 -13.99 4.44 5.40
CA PHE A 112 -15.43 4.20 5.25
C PHE A 112 -15.77 2.71 5.29
N GLN A 113 -15.01 1.87 4.58
CA GLN A 113 -15.21 0.42 4.58
C GLN A 113 -14.92 -0.21 5.95
N PHE A 114 -13.92 0.30 6.67
CA PHE A 114 -13.63 -0.15 8.02
C PHE A 114 -14.81 0.11 8.96
N ARG A 115 -15.45 1.28 8.82
CA ARG A 115 -16.66 1.63 9.57
C ARG A 115 -17.83 0.72 9.22
N SER A 116 -18.08 0.47 7.93
CA SER A 116 -19.20 -0.39 7.50
C SER A 116 -19.01 -1.87 7.83
N ASP A 117 -17.76 -2.35 7.96
CA ASP A 117 -17.45 -3.73 8.35
C ASP A 117 -17.44 -3.94 9.88
N GLY A 118 -17.66 -2.87 10.65
CA GLY A 118 -17.68 -2.86 12.12
C GLY A 118 -19.08 -2.86 12.75
N ASP A 119 -20.10 -2.54 11.95
CA ASP A 119 -21.53 -2.76 12.24
C ASP A 119 -21.96 -4.17 11.81
#